data_AF-D8SYW5-F1
#
_entry.id   AF-D8SYW5-F1
#
_cell.length_a   1.000
_cell.length_b   1.000
_cell.length_c   1.000
_cell.angle_alpha   90.00
_cell.angle_beta   90.00
_cell.angle_gamma   90.00
#
_symmetry.space_group_name_H-M   'P 1'
#
loop_
_entity.id
_entity.type
_entity.pdbx_description
1 polymer ?
#
loop_
_entity_poly.entity_id
_entity_poly.type
_entity_poly.pdbx_seq_one_letter_code
_entity_poly.pdbx_strand_id
1 'polypeptide(L)'
;KQVRFKTTTETSKEKVIEALHKIKTHIGNPSKFSKACKLALQLLDAGSVADDETSTLFFEMLEVAMSPPTKANAAAVRADYQQLFSAVQDKLNSFTPSQQEQIEVWALWAQLGNDFYTDDTFVFSKASGRLKQLITALPEAVAEDAVESNPESTADAEEVDPFGLDALLPKKEDKCKKKAKNETTGGKNLQRDRREALIECLTIAAKRYKQAWAQTIVDIAAKHAFDNTNRFDQSQRERIVKLCVSVREQQVKRKQGKGSSGKLDETSFEKYREHYSHEKISIRKAVGGGGDRSAEQWLG
;
A
#
# COMPACT_ATOMS: atom_id res chain seq x y z
N LYS A 1 25.23 32.72 -29.59
CA LYS A 1 24.74 33.52 -28.43
C LYS A 1 23.47 32.87 -27.91
N GLN A 2 23.56 32.07 -26.85
CA GLN A 2 22.43 31.35 -26.27
C GLN A 2 21.89 32.21 -25.12
N VAL A 3 20.70 32.78 -25.30
CA VAL A 3 20.06 33.64 -24.30
C VAL A 3 19.43 32.74 -23.24
N ARG A 4 20.06 32.66 -22.07
CA ARG A 4 19.44 32.10 -20.86
C ARG A 4 18.55 33.19 -20.25
N PHE A 5 17.24 33.03 -20.36
CA PHE A 5 16.28 33.80 -19.57
C PHE A 5 16.42 33.38 -18.10
N LYS A 6 17.02 34.26 -17.28
CA LYS A 6 16.91 34.18 -15.83
C LYS A 6 15.56 34.77 -15.43
N THR A 7 14.58 33.92 -15.14
CA THR A 7 13.38 34.31 -14.42
C THR A 7 13.48 33.71 -13.02
N THR A 8 14.32 34.31 -12.19
CA THR A 8 14.30 34.09 -10.75
C THR A 8 13.80 35.40 -10.15
N THR A 9 12.49 35.58 -10.11
CA THR A 9 11.91 36.57 -9.21
C THR A 9 12.09 36.02 -7.81
N GLU A 10 13.08 36.53 -7.08
CA GLU A 10 13.19 36.32 -5.65
C GLU A 10 11.87 36.78 -5.00
N THR A 11 11.05 35.80 -4.65
CA THR A 11 9.81 36.06 -3.94
C THR A 11 10.19 36.38 -2.51
N SER A 12 9.83 37.57 -2.02
CA SER A 12 10.10 37.95 -0.64
C SER A 12 9.62 36.87 0.33
N LYS A 13 10.43 36.56 1.35
CA LYS A 13 10.16 35.55 2.38
C LYS A 13 8.76 35.72 3.00
N GLU A 14 8.33 36.95 3.23
CA GLU A 14 7.00 37.29 3.77
C GLU A 14 5.87 36.76 2.87
N LYS A 15 6.03 36.86 1.55
CA LYS A 15 5.04 36.36 0.58
C LYS A 15 4.99 34.84 0.56
N VAL A 16 6.13 34.17 0.79
CA VAL A 16 6.20 32.70 0.91
C VAL A 16 5.44 32.25 2.17
N ILE A 17 5.67 32.92 3.31
CA ILE A 17 4.98 32.63 4.57
C ILE A 17 3.46 32.82 4.42
N GLU A 18 3.01 33.95 3.85
CA GLU A 18 1.59 34.20 3.60
C GLU A 18 0.97 33.14 2.69
N ALA A 19 1.69 32.75 1.63
CA ALA A 19 1.25 31.69 0.71
C ALA A 19 1.11 30.34 1.43
N LEU A 20 2.07 29.95 2.27
CA LEU A 20 2.02 28.70 3.04
C LEU A 20 0.82 28.67 3.99
N HIS A 21 0.57 29.75 4.73
CA HIS A 21 -0.62 29.85 5.58
C HIS A 21 -1.91 29.69 4.78
N LYS A 22 -2.00 30.35 3.61
CA LYS A 22 -3.18 30.24 2.74
C LYS A 22 -3.37 28.82 2.21
N ILE A 23 -2.30 28.16 1.78
CA ILE A 23 -2.34 26.77 1.31
C ILE A 23 -2.78 25.84 2.44
N LYS A 24 -2.25 26.01 3.67
CA LYS A 24 -2.62 25.24 4.87
C LYS A 24 -4.13 25.27 5.13
N THR A 25 -4.81 26.40 4.92
CA THR A 25 -6.29 26.48 5.09
C THR A 25 -7.10 25.68 4.05
N HIS A 26 -6.48 25.28 2.94
CA HIS A 26 -7.16 24.61 1.82
C HIS A 26 -6.71 23.16 1.63
N ILE A 27 -5.52 22.80 2.07
CA ILE A 27 -4.93 21.47 1.89
C ILE A 27 -5.74 20.36 2.60
N GLY A 28 -6.43 20.68 3.70
CA GLY A 28 -7.29 19.71 4.40
C GLY A 28 -8.62 19.39 3.69
N ASN A 29 -8.99 20.16 2.65
CA ASN A 29 -10.27 20.01 1.96
C ASN A 29 -10.09 19.24 0.63
N PRO A 30 -10.70 18.04 0.46
CA PRO A 30 -10.54 17.22 -0.75
C PRO A 30 -10.86 17.95 -2.06
N SER A 31 -11.86 18.84 -2.07
CA SER A 31 -12.26 19.59 -3.27
C SER A 31 -11.25 20.67 -3.69
N LYS A 32 -10.42 21.13 -2.74
CA LYS A 32 -9.41 22.17 -2.96
C LYS A 32 -7.99 21.60 -2.95
N PHE A 33 -7.83 20.34 -2.54
CA PHE A 33 -6.54 19.69 -2.35
C PHE A 33 -5.67 19.74 -3.60
N SER A 34 -6.16 19.31 -4.76
CA SER A 34 -5.36 19.27 -5.99
C SER A 34 -4.77 20.63 -6.36
N LYS A 35 -5.50 21.72 -6.14
CA LYS A 35 -5.00 23.08 -6.40
C LYS A 35 -3.98 23.51 -5.33
N ALA A 36 -4.28 23.27 -4.06
CA ALA A 36 -3.39 23.57 -2.95
C ALA A 36 -2.06 22.79 -3.06
N CYS A 37 -2.13 21.50 -3.42
CA CYS A 37 -1.00 20.61 -3.67
C CYS A 37 -0.09 21.14 -4.78
N LYS A 38 -0.66 21.57 -5.92
CA LYS A 38 0.12 22.17 -7.02
C LYS A 38 0.88 23.42 -6.58
N LEU A 39 0.27 24.28 -5.77
CA LEU A 39 0.93 25.46 -5.23
C LEU A 39 2.04 25.09 -4.23
N ALA A 40 1.80 24.08 -3.38
CA ALA A 40 2.82 23.56 -2.47
C ALA A 40 4.04 23.00 -3.23
N LEU A 41 3.80 22.22 -4.28
CA LEU A 41 4.84 21.71 -5.18
C LEU A 41 5.65 22.84 -5.82
N GLN A 42 4.99 23.90 -6.30
CA GLN A 42 5.67 25.06 -6.87
C GLN A 42 6.61 25.76 -5.87
N LEU A 43 6.18 25.90 -4.61
CA LEU A 43 7.03 26.48 -3.56
C LEU A 43 8.24 25.58 -3.26
N LEU A 44 8.04 24.27 -3.27
CA LEU A 44 9.10 23.29 -3.02
C LEU A 44 10.12 23.24 -4.19
N ASP A 45 9.64 23.23 -5.43
CA ASP A 45 10.45 23.25 -6.65
C ASP A 45 11.24 24.57 -6.81
N ALA A 46 10.64 25.68 -6.39
CA ALA A 46 11.29 26.99 -6.37
C ALA A 46 12.38 27.09 -5.28
N GLY A 47 12.53 26.09 -4.41
CA GLY A 47 13.47 26.13 -3.29
C GLY A 47 13.07 27.12 -2.21
N SER A 48 11.79 27.51 -2.13
CA SER A 48 11.28 28.46 -1.12
C SER A 48 11.12 27.84 0.26
N VAL A 49 11.33 26.52 0.39
CA VAL A 49 11.32 25.75 1.64
C VAL A 49 12.77 25.38 1.98
N ALA A 50 13.51 26.36 2.47
CA ALA A 50 14.94 26.25 2.74
C ALA A 50 15.33 26.77 4.13
N ASP A 51 14.58 27.75 4.65
CA ASP A 51 14.79 28.29 5.99
C ASP A 51 13.98 27.52 7.02
N ASP A 52 14.48 27.46 8.27
CA ASP A 52 13.85 26.76 9.39
C ASP A 52 12.37 27.12 9.59
N GLU A 53 12.04 28.42 9.47
CA GLU A 53 10.67 28.92 9.56
C GLU A 53 9.79 28.42 8.40
N THR A 54 10.27 28.50 7.16
CA THR A 54 9.51 28.06 5.98
C THR A 54 9.35 26.54 5.94
N SER A 55 10.37 25.79 6.35
CA SER A 55 10.33 24.33 6.50
C SER A 55 9.33 23.91 7.57
N THR A 56 9.31 24.58 8.71
CA THR A 56 8.35 24.34 9.79
C THR A 56 6.91 24.60 9.32
N LEU A 57 6.65 25.73 8.67
CA LEU A 57 5.33 26.04 8.12
C LEU A 57 4.89 25.04 7.04
N PHE A 58 5.82 24.58 6.21
CA PHE A 58 5.52 23.54 5.21
C PHE A 58 5.20 22.21 5.89
N PHE A 59 5.92 21.84 6.94
CA PHE A 59 5.62 20.64 7.73
C PHE A 59 4.24 20.72 8.39
N GLU A 60 3.87 21.84 9.01
CA GLU A 60 2.53 22.03 9.57
C GLU A 60 1.42 21.95 8.51
N MET A 61 1.70 22.35 7.27
CA MET A 61 0.79 22.16 6.15
C MET A 61 0.63 20.66 5.82
N LEU A 62 1.71 19.88 5.85
CA LEU A 62 1.66 18.43 5.69
C LEU A 62 0.86 17.76 6.82
N GLU A 63 0.98 18.22 8.06
CA GLU A 63 0.15 17.73 9.19
C GLU A 63 -1.34 17.89 8.90
N VAL A 64 -1.75 19.08 8.41
CA VAL A 64 -3.15 19.34 8.03
C VAL A 64 -3.58 18.45 6.87
N ALA A 65 -2.69 18.24 5.89
CA ALA A 65 -2.97 17.36 4.75
C ALA A 65 -3.13 15.89 5.16
N MET A 66 -2.38 15.45 6.18
CA MET A 66 -2.36 14.08 6.68
C MET A 66 -3.29 13.84 7.86
N SER A 67 -4.24 14.75 8.14
CA SER A 67 -5.21 14.59 9.22
C SER A 67 -6.65 14.35 8.73
N PRO A 68 -7.20 13.12 8.84
CA PRO A 68 -6.52 11.83 9.06
C PRO A 68 -5.73 11.31 7.84
N PRO A 69 -4.71 10.42 8.03
CA PRO A 69 -3.81 9.97 6.96
C PRO A 69 -4.49 9.17 5.85
N THR A 70 -5.59 8.47 6.17
CA THR A 70 -6.34 7.62 5.23
C THR A 70 -6.96 8.39 4.07
N LYS A 71 -7.13 9.72 4.20
CA LYS A 71 -7.57 10.60 3.10
C LYS A 71 -6.63 10.54 1.89
N ALA A 72 -5.35 10.26 2.11
CA ALA A 72 -4.35 10.15 1.05
C ALA A 72 -4.65 9.03 0.04
N ASN A 73 -5.51 8.06 0.42
CA ASN A 73 -5.88 6.92 -0.42
C ASN A 73 -7.20 7.12 -1.20
N ALA A 74 -7.83 8.29 -1.10
CA ALA A 74 -9.07 8.60 -1.82
C ALA A 74 -8.81 8.82 -3.33
N ALA A 75 -9.60 8.15 -4.18
CA ALA A 75 -9.38 8.10 -5.64
C ALA A 75 -9.14 9.45 -6.32
N ALA A 76 -9.85 10.48 -5.89
CA ALA A 76 -9.79 11.82 -6.47
C ALA A 76 -8.44 12.53 -6.23
N VAL A 77 -7.69 12.15 -5.20
CA VAL A 77 -6.50 12.88 -4.72
C VAL A 77 -5.23 12.03 -4.63
N ARG A 78 -5.33 10.71 -4.84
CA ARG A 78 -4.20 9.77 -4.72
C ARG A 78 -2.94 10.19 -5.50
N ALA A 79 -3.11 10.56 -6.77
CA ALA A 79 -2.01 10.96 -7.63
C ALA A 79 -1.32 12.24 -7.11
N ASP A 80 -2.11 13.21 -6.64
CA ASP A 80 -1.60 14.46 -6.09
C ASP A 80 -0.82 14.19 -4.78
N TYR A 81 -1.31 13.31 -3.89
CA TYR A 81 -0.57 12.91 -2.69
C TYR A 81 0.74 12.18 -3.04
N GLN A 82 0.73 11.25 -4.01
CA GLN A 82 1.95 10.58 -4.45
C GLN A 82 2.98 11.57 -4.99
N GLN A 83 2.55 12.54 -5.79
CA GLN A 83 3.42 13.58 -6.33
C GLN A 83 3.99 14.48 -5.22
N LEU A 84 3.14 14.94 -4.30
CA LEU A 84 3.56 15.75 -3.15
C LEU A 84 4.62 15.03 -2.33
N PHE A 85 4.36 13.78 -1.93
CA PHE A 85 5.30 13.03 -1.09
C PHE A 85 6.56 12.60 -1.83
N SER A 86 6.51 12.43 -3.16
CA SER A 86 7.73 12.24 -3.97
C SER A 86 8.62 13.48 -3.89
N ALA A 87 8.06 14.66 -4.12
CA ALA A 87 8.81 15.91 -4.09
C ALA A 87 9.34 16.25 -2.68
N VAL A 88 8.55 15.96 -1.63
CA VAL A 88 8.98 16.13 -0.24
C VAL A 88 10.14 15.20 0.11
N GLN A 89 10.13 13.95 -0.36
CA GLN A 89 11.27 13.04 -0.16
C GLN A 89 12.54 13.51 -0.87
N ASP A 90 12.44 14.11 -2.06
CA ASP A 90 13.59 14.70 -2.75
C ASP A 90 14.20 15.90 -1.98
N LYS A 91 13.44 16.48 -1.06
CA LYS A 91 13.81 17.64 -0.23
C LYS A 91 13.81 17.31 1.27
N LEU A 92 13.96 16.04 1.64
CA LEU A 92 13.88 15.60 3.04
C LEU A 92 14.87 16.33 3.96
N ASN A 93 16.04 16.69 3.42
CA ASN A 93 17.11 17.41 4.13
C ASN A 93 16.72 18.84 4.56
N SER A 94 15.64 19.40 4.01
CA SER A 94 15.11 20.70 4.44
C SER A 94 14.37 20.63 5.79
N PHE A 95 14.10 19.43 6.30
CA PHE A 95 13.34 19.19 7.54
C PHE A 95 14.23 18.68 8.67
N THR A 96 13.80 18.90 9.91
CA THR A 96 14.49 18.37 11.10
C THR A 96 14.39 16.84 11.17
N PRO A 97 15.31 16.11 11.84
CA PRO A 97 15.27 14.65 11.92
C PRO A 97 13.93 14.08 12.41
N SER A 98 13.31 14.72 13.41
CA SER A 98 11.99 14.32 13.92
C SER A 98 10.89 14.47 12.86
N GLN A 99 10.91 15.57 12.10
CA GLN A 99 9.96 15.80 10.99
C GLN A 99 10.19 14.80 9.86
N GLN A 100 11.44 14.48 9.55
CA GLN A 100 11.79 13.48 8.53
C GLN A 100 11.18 12.12 8.87
N GLU A 101 11.31 11.67 10.11
CA GLU A 101 10.73 10.41 10.57
C GLU A 101 9.19 10.39 10.44
N GLN A 102 8.51 11.50 10.78
CA GLN A 102 7.07 11.63 10.61
C GLN A 102 6.65 11.63 9.13
N ILE A 103 7.42 12.32 8.26
CA ILE A 103 7.19 12.33 6.80
C ILE A 103 7.34 10.92 6.22
N GLU A 104 8.32 10.15 6.66
CA GLU A 104 8.49 8.75 6.24
C GLU A 104 7.28 7.90 6.62
N VAL A 105 6.73 8.10 7.82
CA VAL A 105 5.51 7.42 8.27
C VAL A 105 4.33 7.83 7.40
N TRP A 106 4.12 9.13 7.15
CA TRP A 106 3.08 9.61 6.24
C TRP A 106 3.21 9.08 4.81
N ALA A 107 4.44 8.92 4.32
CA ALA A 107 4.72 8.35 3.00
C ALA A 107 4.25 6.89 2.88
N LEU A 108 4.11 6.14 3.98
CA LEU A 108 3.51 4.81 3.94
C LEU A 108 2.05 4.87 3.49
N TRP A 109 1.25 5.82 3.97
CA TRP A 109 -0.11 5.99 3.46
C TRP A 109 -0.12 6.62 2.06
N ALA A 110 0.61 7.72 1.87
CA ALA A 110 0.53 8.53 0.65
C ALA A 110 1.19 7.91 -0.58
N GLN A 111 2.18 7.02 -0.39
CA GLN A 111 2.88 6.33 -1.48
C GLN A 111 2.63 4.83 -1.43
N LEU A 112 3.09 4.13 -0.39
CA LEU A 112 3.03 2.66 -0.35
C LEU A 112 1.59 2.14 -0.40
N GLY A 113 0.67 2.74 0.36
CA GLY A 113 -0.76 2.42 0.30
C GLY A 113 -1.36 2.69 -1.09
N ASN A 114 -0.89 3.74 -1.76
CA ASN A 114 -1.33 4.10 -3.11
C ASN A 114 -0.79 3.18 -4.21
N ASP A 115 0.40 2.59 -4.02
CA ASP A 115 0.99 1.62 -4.96
C ASP A 115 0.16 0.33 -5.07
N PHE A 116 -0.69 0.02 -4.07
CA PHE A 116 -1.65 -1.09 -4.14
C PHE A 116 -2.95 -0.75 -4.93
N TYR A 117 -3.13 0.50 -5.35
CA TYR A 117 -4.19 0.92 -6.27
C TYR A 117 -3.74 0.91 -7.73
N THR A 118 -3.10 -0.19 -8.13
CA THR A 118 -2.60 -0.41 -9.49
C THR A 118 -3.22 -1.67 -10.11
N ASP A 119 -3.24 -1.72 -11.43
CA ASP A 119 -3.51 -2.93 -12.22
C ASP A 119 -2.21 -3.55 -12.78
N ASP A 120 -1.05 -2.94 -12.49
CA ASP A 120 0.27 -3.45 -12.86
C ASP A 120 0.77 -4.44 -11.79
N THR A 121 0.92 -5.71 -12.20
CA THR A 121 1.39 -6.78 -11.32
C THR A 121 2.80 -6.54 -10.80
N PHE A 122 3.69 -5.90 -11.59
CA PHE A 122 5.05 -5.59 -11.17
C PHE A 122 5.05 -4.52 -10.07
N VAL A 123 4.28 -3.44 -10.25
CA VAL A 123 4.13 -2.39 -9.23
C VAL A 123 3.54 -2.96 -7.94
N PHE A 124 2.49 -3.78 -8.06
CA PHE A 124 1.86 -4.43 -6.90
C PHE A 124 2.82 -5.38 -6.16
N SER A 125 3.61 -6.17 -6.91
CA SER A 125 4.62 -7.08 -6.35
C SER A 125 5.73 -6.31 -5.64
N LYS A 126 6.19 -5.20 -6.23
CA LYS A 126 7.21 -4.32 -5.64
C LYS A 126 6.69 -3.70 -4.34
N ALA A 127 5.45 -3.20 -4.33
CA ALA A 127 4.82 -2.66 -3.13
C ALA A 127 4.70 -3.71 -2.01
N SER A 128 4.26 -4.93 -2.36
CA SER A 128 4.24 -6.07 -1.42
C SER A 128 5.62 -6.42 -0.87
N GLY A 129 6.65 -6.42 -1.73
CA GLY A 129 8.04 -6.61 -1.31
C GLY A 129 8.50 -5.57 -0.27
N ARG A 130 8.25 -4.29 -0.56
CA ARG A 130 8.56 -3.17 0.35
C ARG A 130 7.79 -3.27 1.67
N LEU A 131 6.50 -3.61 1.62
CA LEU A 131 5.67 -3.83 2.81
C LEU A 131 6.29 -4.89 3.73
N LYS A 132 6.68 -6.04 3.19
CA LYS A 132 7.32 -7.13 3.97
C LYS A 132 8.64 -6.72 4.59
N GLN A 133 9.48 -6.01 3.84
CA GLN A 133 10.75 -5.48 4.36
C GLN A 133 10.52 -4.53 5.54
N LEU A 134 9.55 -3.62 5.43
CA LEU A 134 9.21 -2.68 6.49
C LEU A 134 8.64 -3.38 7.73
N ILE A 135 7.79 -4.40 7.55
CA ILE A 135 7.29 -5.22 8.66
C ILE A 135 8.45 -5.91 9.39
N THR A 136 9.40 -6.49 8.65
CA THR A 136 10.57 -7.17 9.24
C THR A 136 11.48 -6.20 9.99
N ALA A 137 11.59 -4.97 9.50
CA ALA A 137 12.41 -3.92 10.10
C ALA A 137 11.79 -3.27 11.35
N LEU A 138 10.52 -3.55 11.67
CA LEU A 138 9.90 -3.02 12.88
C LEU A 138 10.59 -3.56 14.15
N PRO A 139 10.79 -2.73 15.18
CA PRO A 139 11.22 -3.20 16.49
C PRO A 139 10.14 -4.10 17.12
N GLU A 140 10.56 -5.07 17.95
CA GLU A 140 9.61 -5.89 18.72
C GLU A 140 8.72 -5.03 19.60
N ALA A 141 7.42 -5.36 19.66
CA ALA A 141 6.49 -4.65 20.53
C ALA A 141 6.80 -5.03 21.99
N VAL A 142 7.24 -4.05 22.78
CA VAL A 142 7.50 -4.23 24.20
C VAL A 142 6.18 -4.22 24.98
N ALA A 143 6.10 -5.02 26.04
CA ALA A 143 4.89 -5.17 26.86
C ALA A 143 4.37 -3.86 27.49
N GLU A 144 5.17 -2.79 27.52
CA GLU A 144 4.75 -1.47 28.00
C GLU A 144 3.82 -0.73 27.02
N ASP A 145 3.76 -1.15 25.75
CA ASP A 145 2.81 -0.63 24.75
C ASP A 145 1.38 -1.21 24.95
N ALA A 146 1.20 -2.12 25.92
CA ALA A 146 -0.06 -2.82 26.21
C ALA A 146 -0.89 -2.19 27.35
N VAL A 147 -0.44 -1.11 27.98
CA VAL A 147 -1.14 -0.51 29.13
C VAL A 147 -2.19 0.49 28.68
N GLU A 148 -3.22 0.00 27.98
CA GLU A 148 -4.54 0.63 27.92
C GLU A 148 -5.62 -0.40 27.52
N SER A 149 -5.62 -1.57 28.17
CA SER A 149 -6.79 -2.44 28.20
C SER A 149 -6.77 -3.30 29.46
N ASN A 150 -7.80 -3.11 30.28
CA ASN A 150 -8.13 -3.88 31.48
C ASN A 150 -7.97 -5.40 31.25
N PRO A 151 -7.28 -6.16 32.12
CA PRO A 151 -7.03 -7.57 31.88
C PRO A 151 -8.17 -8.43 32.42
N GLU A 152 -8.81 -9.25 31.58
CA GLU A 152 -9.46 -10.46 32.07
C GLU A 152 -9.44 -11.60 31.05
N SER A 153 -8.84 -12.70 31.50
CA SER A 153 -8.93 -14.10 31.07
C SER A 153 -8.06 -14.60 29.89
N THR A 154 -7.08 -15.39 30.31
CA THR A 154 -6.23 -16.37 29.63
C THR A 154 -7.01 -17.61 29.16
N ALA A 155 -6.64 -18.19 28.02
CA ALA A 155 -6.65 -19.64 27.81
C ALA A 155 -5.74 -20.04 26.65
N ASP A 156 -4.97 -21.10 26.87
CA ASP A 156 -3.93 -21.66 26.02
C ASP A 156 -4.36 -21.91 24.57
N ALA A 157 -3.54 -21.46 23.62
CA ALA A 157 -3.58 -21.92 22.24
C ALA A 157 -2.21 -22.52 21.93
N GLU A 158 -2.17 -23.85 21.94
CA GLU A 158 -1.11 -24.65 21.34
C GLU A 158 -0.77 -24.08 19.96
N GLU A 159 0.51 -23.81 19.77
CA GLU A 159 1.10 -23.24 18.56
C GLU A 159 1.05 -24.28 17.42
N VAL A 160 -0.15 -24.53 16.91
CA VAL A 160 -0.33 -25.30 15.68
C VAL A 160 0.07 -24.37 14.55
N ASP A 161 1.26 -24.59 13.93
CA ASP A 161 1.66 -23.94 12.67
C ASP A 161 0.52 -24.09 11.67
N PRO A 162 -0.28 -23.02 11.45
CA PRO A 162 -1.49 -23.10 10.66
C PRO A 162 -1.19 -23.16 9.17
N PHE A 163 0.09 -23.13 8.76
CA PHE A 163 0.53 -23.05 7.38
C PHE A 163 1.29 -24.29 6.89
N GLY A 164 1.68 -25.23 7.76
CA GLY A 164 2.32 -26.49 7.37
C GLY A 164 3.55 -26.29 6.47
N LEU A 165 4.29 -25.21 6.69
CA LEU A 165 5.40 -24.79 5.82
C LEU A 165 6.78 -25.00 6.47
N ASP A 166 6.79 -25.42 7.73
CA ASP A 166 7.99 -25.77 8.50
C ASP A 166 8.81 -26.91 7.87
N ALA A 167 8.23 -27.69 6.95
CA ALA A 167 8.93 -28.74 6.21
C ALA A 167 9.93 -28.23 5.15
N LEU A 168 9.99 -26.92 4.88
CA LEU A 168 10.78 -26.34 3.78
C LEU A 168 11.89 -25.38 4.22
N LEU A 169 12.14 -25.19 5.52
CA LEU A 169 13.12 -24.22 6.01
C LEU A 169 14.03 -24.82 7.10
N PRO A 170 15.36 -24.61 7.04
CA PRO A 170 16.27 -25.02 8.11
C PRO A 170 16.14 -24.07 9.32
N LYS A 171 15.80 -24.62 10.49
CA LYS A 171 15.67 -23.89 11.76
C LYS A 171 17.05 -23.42 12.26
N LYS A 172 17.20 -22.11 12.46
CA LYS A 172 18.32 -21.51 13.20
C LYS A 172 17.82 -21.06 14.57
N GLU A 173 18.40 -21.64 15.61
CA GLU A 173 18.26 -21.17 16.98
C GLU A 173 19.24 -20.02 17.20
N ASP A 174 18.84 -18.96 17.91
CA ASP A 174 19.78 -18.18 18.70
C ASP A 174 19.14 -17.39 19.85
N LYS A 175 19.84 -17.44 20.98
CA LYS A 175 19.63 -16.69 22.22
C LYS A 175 20.11 -15.24 22.04
N CYS A 176 19.52 -14.31 22.79
CA CYS A 176 20.16 -13.61 23.93
C CYS A 176 19.55 -12.21 24.18
N LYS A 177 19.37 -11.93 25.47
CA LYS A 177 18.90 -10.69 26.10
C LYS A 177 19.86 -9.52 25.88
N LYS A 178 19.34 -8.28 25.79
CA LYS A 178 19.71 -7.16 26.69
C LYS A 178 18.95 -5.83 26.44
N LYS A 179 18.44 -5.32 27.58
CA LYS A 179 18.22 -3.95 28.06
C LYS A 179 18.73 -2.75 27.21
N ALA A 180 17.86 -1.74 27.05
CA ALA A 180 18.11 -0.29 27.26
C ALA A 180 16.81 0.48 26.92
N LYS A 181 16.20 1.32 27.77
CA LYS A 181 16.60 2.61 28.37
C LYS A 181 15.78 3.75 27.72
N ASN A 182 14.67 4.04 28.39
CA ASN A 182 13.84 5.27 28.43
C ASN A 182 14.31 6.49 27.62
N GLU A 183 13.55 6.86 26.58
CA GLU A 183 13.45 8.21 25.99
C GLU A 183 12.33 8.22 24.92
N THR A 184 11.05 8.05 25.28
CA THR A 184 10.07 7.70 24.23
C THR A 184 8.61 8.01 24.59
N THR A 185 8.19 9.28 24.57
CA THR A 185 6.74 9.58 24.50
C THR A 185 6.36 9.97 23.07
N GLY A 186 7.16 10.81 22.40
CA GLY A 186 6.99 11.14 20.98
C GLY A 186 7.28 9.97 20.05
N GLY A 187 8.39 9.24 20.27
CA GLY A 187 8.75 8.08 19.46
C GLY A 187 7.80 6.88 19.58
N LYS A 188 7.05 6.76 20.68
CA LYS A 188 6.06 5.68 20.89
C LYS A 188 4.87 5.89 19.96
N ASN A 189 4.39 7.13 19.88
CA ASN A 189 3.32 7.50 18.95
C ASN A 189 3.76 7.27 17.50
N LEU A 190 5.01 7.62 17.15
CA LEU A 190 5.53 7.42 15.80
C LEU A 190 5.61 5.93 15.41
N GLN A 191 6.10 5.06 16.29
CA GLN A 191 6.14 3.62 16.01
C GLN A 191 4.74 3.02 15.91
N ARG A 192 3.82 3.46 16.77
CA ARG A 192 2.40 3.09 16.68
C ARG A 192 1.81 3.51 15.34
N ASP A 193 2.06 4.74 14.91
CA ASP A 193 1.61 5.29 13.61
C ASP A 193 2.22 4.53 12.44
N ARG A 194 3.51 4.16 12.52
CA ARG A 194 4.20 3.35 11.53
C ARG A 194 3.56 1.96 11.41
N ARG A 195 3.31 1.29 12.54
CA ARG A 195 2.61 0.00 12.59
C ARG A 195 1.20 0.11 11.99
N GLU A 196 0.47 1.17 12.34
CA GLU A 196 -0.86 1.45 11.82
C GLU A 196 -0.86 1.63 10.29
N ALA A 197 0.10 2.38 9.76
CA ALA A 197 0.25 2.60 8.33
C ALA A 197 0.46 1.28 7.57
N LEU A 198 1.29 0.38 8.10
CA LEU A 198 1.57 -0.91 7.49
C LEU A 198 0.35 -1.84 7.50
N ILE A 199 -0.46 -1.80 8.58
CA ILE A 199 -1.72 -2.54 8.65
C ILE A 199 -2.73 -2.01 7.63
N GLU A 200 -2.81 -0.69 7.46
CA GLU A 200 -3.68 -0.10 6.45
C GLU A 200 -3.21 -0.47 5.03
N CYS A 201 -1.90 -0.44 4.77
CA CYS A 201 -1.33 -0.92 3.50
C CYS A 201 -1.70 -2.38 3.22
N LEU A 202 -1.58 -3.26 4.22
CA LEU A 202 -1.96 -4.67 4.10
C LEU A 202 -3.47 -4.82 3.85
N THR A 203 -4.30 -4.00 4.49
CA THR A 203 -5.75 -3.97 4.29
C THR A 203 -6.11 -3.52 2.88
N ILE A 204 -5.43 -2.51 2.33
CA ILE A 204 -5.58 -2.07 0.95
C ILE A 204 -5.18 -3.18 -0.02
N ALA A 205 -4.04 -3.84 0.21
CA ALA A 205 -3.60 -4.97 -0.61
C ALA A 205 -4.64 -6.11 -0.60
N ALA A 206 -5.20 -6.44 0.57
CA ALA A 206 -6.21 -7.48 0.72
C ALA A 206 -7.50 -7.19 -0.06
N LYS A 207 -7.89 -5.91 -0.22
CA LYS A 207 -9.04 -5.52 -1.07
C LYS A 207 -8.85 -5.88 -2.55
N ARG A 208 -7.61 -6.16 -2.98
CA ARG A 208 -7.27 -6.62 -4.35
C ARG A 208 -7.36 -8.13 -4.54
N TYR A 209 -7.69 -8.91 -3.52
CA TYR A 209 -7.82 -10.38 -3.62
C TYR A 209 -8.83 -10.85 -4.68
N LYS A 210 -9.81 -10.01 -5.02
CA LYS A 210 -10.74 -10.27 -6.13
C LYS A 210 -10.06 -10.40 -7.50
N GLN A 211 -8.84 -9.89 -7.65
CA GLN A 211 -8.06 -9.99 -8.88
C GLN A 211 -7.19 -11.24 -8.84
N ALA A 212 -7.38 -12.16 -9.80
CA ALA A 212 -6.66 -13.43 -9.85
C ALA A 212 -5.13 -13.26 -9.79
N TRP A 213 -4.60 -12.25 -10.51
CA TRP A 213 -3.17 -11.93 -10.55
C TRP A 213 -2.61 -11.45 -9.20
N ALA A 214 -3.44 -10.91 -8.29
CA ALA A 214 -3.00 -10.36 -7.01
C ALA A 214 -3.02 -11.39 -5.86
N GLN A 215 -3.83 -12.44 -5.97
CA GLN A 215 -4.15 -13.33 -4.86
C GLN A 215 -2.93 -13.98 -4.20
N THR A 216 -2.02 -14.54 -5.00
CA THR A 216 -0.81 -15.20 -4.47
C THR A 216 0.09 -14.20 -3.74
N ILE A 217 0.19 -12.97 -4.24
CA ILE A 217 0.98 -11.91 -3.60
C ILE A 217 0.36 -11.50 -2.27
N VAL A 218 -0.98 -11.39 -2.22
CA VAL A 218 -1.72 -11.09 -0.99
C VAL A 218 -1.59 -12.24 0.02
N ASP A 219 -1.70 -13.50 -0.41
CA ASP A 219 -1.50 -14.67 0.48
C ASP A 219 -0.12 -14.61 1.15
N ILE A 220 0.94 -14.35 0.38
CA ILE A 220 2.31 -14.26 0.87
C ILE A 220 2.47 -13.06 1.84
N ALA A 221 1.90 -11.90 1.50
CA ALA A 221 1.97 -10.71 2.34
C ALA A 221 1.22 -10.90 3.67
N ALA A 222 0.02 -11.49 3.64
CA ALA A 222 -0.77 -11.77 4.82
C ALA A 222 -0.06 -12.78 5.74
N LYS A 223 0.47 -13.87 5.17
CA LYS A 223 1.28 -14.82 5.93
C LYS A 223 2.49 -14.14 6.58
N HIS A 224 3.25 -13.37 5.82
CA HIS A 224 4.41 -12.66 6.36
C HIS A 224 4.05 -11.71 7.51
N ALA A 225 2.91 -11.03 7.44
CA ALA A 225 2.42 -10.19 8.54
C ALA A 225 2.04 -11.02 9.77
N PHE A 226 1.39 -12.17 9.57
CA PHE A 226 1.03 -13.10 10.65
C PHE A 226 2.27 -13.64 11.38
N ASP A 227 3.28 -14.09 10.63
CA ASP A 227 4.53 -14.64 11.15
C ASP A 227 5.35 -13.59 11.94
N ASN A 228 5.05 -12.30 11.76
CA ASN A 228 5.71 -11.17 12.44
C ASN A 228 4.77 -10.41 13.39
N THR A 229 3.71 -11.04 13.87
CA THR A 229 2.73 -10.42 14.80
C THR A 229 3.36 -9.94 16.11
N ASN A 230 4.46 -10.56 16.56
CA ASN A 230 5.24 -10.12 17.72
C ASN A 230 5.77 -8.67 17.60
N ARG A 231 5.89 -8.12 16.39
CA ARG A 231 6.34 -6.74 16.13
C ARG A 231 5.23 -5.68 16.25
N PHE A 232 3.98 -6.11 16.47
CA PHE A 232 2.81 -5.26 16.58
C PHE A 232 2.24 -5.27 18.00
N ASP A 233 1.48 -4.24 18.35
CA ASP A 233 0.78 -4.12 19.63
C ASP A 233 -0.40 -5.08 19.71
N GLN A 234 -0.92 -5.39 20.90
CA GLN A 234 -1.99 -6.39 21.07
C GLN A 234 -3.24 -6.10 20.21
N SER A 235 -3.74 -4.86 20.22
CA SER A 235 -4.89 -4.44 19.41
C SER A 235 -4.62 -4.52 17.90
N GLN A 236 -3.37 -4.29 17.50
CA GLN A 236 -2.92 -4.39 16.10
C GLN A 236 -2.79 -5.85 15.66
N ARG A 237 -2.32 -6.74 16.54
CA ARG A 237 -2.26 -8.19 16.31
C ARG A 237 -3.63 -8.76 16.01
N GLU A 238 -4.64 -8.40 16.79
CA GLU A 238 -6.02 -8.85 16.57
C GLU A 238 -6.54 -8.47 15.18
N ARG A 239 -6.22 -7.25 14.72
CA ARG A 239 -6.57 -6.79 13.37
C ARG A 239 -5.85 -7.58 12.28
N ILE A 240 -4.56 -7.86 12.46
CA ILE A 240 -3.76 -8.69 11.53
C ILE A 240 -4.33 -10.10 11.48
N VAL A 241 -4.61 -10.73 12.63
CA VAL A 241 -5.20 -12.07 12.72
C VAL A 241 -6.54 -12.11 11.98
N LYS A 242 -7.44 -11.16 12.26
CA LYS A 242 -8.74 -11.06 11.59
C LYS A 242 -8.59 -10.92 10.08
N LEU A 243 -7.66 -10.10 9.61
CA LEU A 243 -7.39 -9.94 8.18
C LEU A 243 -6.85 -11.23 7.56
N CYS A 244 -5.93 -11.92 8.24
CA CYS A 244 -5.34 -13.17 7.76
C CYS A 244 -6.38 -14.31 7.69
N VAL A 245 -7.30 -14.40 8.65
CA VAL A 245 -8.43 -15.32 8.61
C VAL A 245 -9.30 -15.05 7.37
N SER A 246 -9.64 -13.78 7.11
CA SER A 246 -10.42 -13.39 5.93
C SER A 246 -9.73 -13.75 4.61
N VAL A 247 -8.41 -13.52 4.51
CA VAL A 247 -7.61 -13.92 3.34
C VAL A 247 -7.59 -15.45 3.18
N ARG A 248 -7.42 -16.20 4.27
CA ARG A 248 -7.41 -17.66 4.26
C ARG A 248 -8.75 -18.24 3.81
N GLU A 249 -9.87 -17.69 4.26
CA GLU A 249 -11.19 -18.11 3.79
C GLU A 249 -11.35 -17.92 2.27
N GLN A 250 -10.86 -16.80 1.73
CA GLN A 250 -10.86 -16.56 0.29
C GLN A 250 -9.92 -17.53 -0.44
N GLN A 251 -8.78 -17.85 0.15
CA GLN A 251 -7.84 -18.83 -0.39
C GLN A 251 -8.46 -20.24 -0.45
N VAL A 252 -9.18 -20.65 0.58
CA VAL A 252 -9.88 -21.95 0.63
C VAL A 252 -10.99 -21.98 -0.41
N LYS A 253 -11.79 -20.91 -0.54
CA LYS A 253 -12.84 -20.80 -1.58
C LYS A 253 -12.25 -20.97 -2.99
N ARG A 254 -11.13 -20.29 -3.27
CA ARG A 254 -10.39 -20.44 -4.53
C ARG A 254 -9.91 -21.87 -4.78
N LYS A 255 -9.35 -22.54 -3.77
CA LYS A 255 -8.88 -23.94 -3.90
C LYS A 255 -10.04 -24.92 -4.14
N GLN A 256 -11.23 -24.61 -3.65
CA GLN A 256 -12.45 -25.41 -3.85
C GLN A 256 -13.14 -25.15 -5.20
N GLY A 257 -12.56 -24.31 -6.08
CA GLY A 257 -13.16 -23.98 -7.38
C GLY A 257 -14.41 -23.11 -7.27
N LYS A 258 -14.69 -22.52 -6.10
CA LYS A 258 -15.79 -21.57 -5.91
C LYS A 258 -15.23 -20.16 -6.13
N GLY A 259 -15.66 -19.51 -7.22
CA GLY A 259 -15.26 -18.15 -7.54
C GLY A 259 -15.72 -17.15 -6.48
N SER A 260 -15.33 -15.88 -6.61
CA SER A 260 -15.74 -14.81 -5.68
C SER A 260 -17.25 -14.61 -5.59
N SER A 261 -18.02 -15.16 -6.54
CA SER A 261 -19.49 -15.16 -6.58
C SER A 261 -20.15 -16.34 -5.85
N GLY A 262 -19.37 -17.31 -5.35
CA GLY A 262 -19.87 -18.53 -4.73
C GLY A 262 -20.39 -19.59 -5.71
N LYS A 263 -20.39 -19.30 -7.02
CA LYS A 263 -20.63 -20.29 -8.08
C LYS A 263 -19.35 -21.08 -8.36
N LEU A 264 -19.53 -22.33 -8.81
CA LEU A 264 -18.41 -23.11 -9.35
C LEU A 264 -17.85 -22.33 -10.54
N ASP A 265 -16.58 -21.95 -10.49
CA ASP A 265 -15.91 -21.35 -11.64
C ASP A 265 -15.69 -22.46 -12.66
N GLU A 266 -16.62 -22.61 -13.60
CA GLU A 266 -16.38 -23.41 -14.80
C GLU A 266 -15.11 -22.89 -15.47
N THR A 267 -14.10 -23.75 -15.49
CA THR A 267 -12.83 -23.47 -16.14
C THR A 267 -13.10 -23.18 -17.62
N SER A 268 -12.28 -22.34 -18.26
CA SER A 268 -12.38 -22.12 -19.71
C SER A 268 -12.36 -23.43 -20.48
N PHE A 269 -11.61 -24.43 -19.99
CA PHE A 269 -11.61 -25.78 -20.51
C PHE A 269 -12.98 -26.48 -20.41
N GLU A 270 -13.67 -26.41 -19.27
CA GLU A 270 -15.01 -26.98 -19.12
C GLU A 270 -16.04 -26.28 -20.02
N LYS A 271 -15.96 -24.95 -20.14
CA LYS A 271 -16.81 -24.17 -21.06
C LYS A 271 -16.59 -24.58 -22.51
N TYR A 272 -15.32 -24.71 -22.92
CA TYR A 272 -15.01 -25.19 -24.27
C TYR A 272 -15.42 -26.64 -24.46
N ARG A 273 -15.23 -27.49 -23.45
CA ARG A 273 -15.67 -28.89 -23.50
C ARG A 273 -17.17 -29.01 -23.68
N GLU A 274 -17.96 -28.24 -22.93
CA GLU A 274 -19.41 -28.20 -23.07
C GLU A 274 -19.81 -27.67 -24.46
N HIS A 275 -19.23 -26.55 -24.89
CA HIS A 275 -19.44 -25.97 -26.21
C HIS A 275 -19.18 -26.98 -27.34
N TYR A 276 -18.02 -27.63 -27.32
CA TYR A 276 -17.62 -28.61 -28.34
C TYR A 276 -18.33 -29.97 -28.18
N SER A 277 -18.87 -30.29 -27.00
CA SER A 277 -19.65 -31.53 -26.80
C SER A 277 -20.99 -31.50 -27.52
N HIS A 278 -21.55 -30.30 -27.74
CA HIS A 278 -22.79 -30.10 -28.48
C HIS A 278 -22.55 -29.79 -29.96
N GLU A 279 -21.32 -29.44 -30.35
CA GLU A 279 -20.98 -29.23 -31.76
C GLU A 279 -20.73 -30.55 -32.50
N LYS A 280 -21.40 -30.73 -33.64
CA LYS A 280 -21.12 -31.83 -34.56
C LYS A 280 -19.84 -31.53 -35.34
N ILE A 281 -18.72 -32.09 -34.90
CA ILE A 281 -17.46 -32.04 -35.64
C ILE A 281 -17.61 -32.89 -36.91
N SER A 282 -17.76 -32.23 -38.06
CA SER A 282 -17.75 -32.90 -39.36
C SER A 282 -16.37 -33.50 -39.62
N ILE A 283 -16.34 -34.78 -40.03
CA ILE A 283 -15.12 -35.53 -40.36
C ILE A 283 -14.33 -34.88 -41.52
N ARG A 284 -14.98 -34.00 -42.30
CA ARG A 284 -14.31 -33.16 -43.31
C ARG A 284 -14.03 -31.80 -42.70
N LYS A 285 -12.77 -31.58 -42.28
CA LYS A 285 -12.22 -30.32 -41.74
C LYS A 285 -12.65 -29.09 -42.56
N ALA A 286 -13.77 -28.45 -42.19
CA ALA A 286 -14.12 -27.11 -42.62
C ALA A 286 -15.16 -26.54 -41.65
N VAL A 287 -14.75 -25.56 -40.85
CA VAL A 287 -15.66 -24.76 -40.02
C VAL A 287 -16.11 -23.59 -40.90
N GLY A 288 -17.40 -23.49 -41.21
CA GLY A 288 -17.97 -22.37 -41.97
C GLY A 288 -18.51 -22.69 -43.37
N GLY A 289 -19.17 -23.84 -43.58
CA GLY A 289 -19.84 -24.19 -44.84
C GLY A 289 -21.30 -23.74 -44.90
N GLY A 290 -21.60 -22.51 -44.50
CA GLY A 290 -22.94 -21.90 -44.62
C GLY A 290 -22.91 -20.74 -45.60
N GLY A 291 -22.46 -20.99 -46.83
CA GLY A 291 -22.34 -19.94 -47.84
C GLY A 291 -21.99 -20.55 -49.19
N ASP A 292 -22.95 -20.49 -50.10
CA ASP A 292 -22.78 -20.79 -51.52
C ASP A 292 -21.77 -19.79 -52.09
N ARG A 293 -20.53 -20.21 -52.32
CA ARG A 293 -19.51 -19.41 -53.01
C ARG A 293 -18.89 -20.30 -54.08
N SER A 294 -19.30 -20.06 -55.32
CA SER A 294 -18.62 -20.55 -56.51
C SER A 294 -17.16 -20.10 -56.47
N ALA A 295 -16.25 -21.06 -56.40
CA ALA A 295 -14.83 -20.80 -56.54
C ALA A 295 -14.54 -20.47 -58.01
N GLU A 296 -14.25 -19.21 -58.31
CA GLU A 296 -13.62 -18.84 -59.58
C GLU A 296 -12.18 -19.35 -59.55
N GLN A 297 -11.94 -20.38 -60.34
CA GLN A 297 -10.64 -20.99 -60.56
C GLN A 297 -9.81 -20.07 -61.47
N TRP A 298 -8.85 -19.37 -60.88
CA TRP A 298 -7.83 -18.64 -61.64
C TRP A 298 -6.87 -19.65 -62.30
N LEU A 299 -7.01 -19.82 -63.60
CA LEU A 299 -6.00 -20.41 -64.48
C LEU A 299 -5.80 -19.46 -65.66
N GLY A 300 -4.61 -18.88 -65.77
CA GLY A 300 -4.15 -18.11 -66.93
C GLY A 300 -4.00 -16.62 -66.65
#